data_AF-A0A926D2N7-F1
#
_entry.id   AF-A0A926D2N7-F1
#
_cell.length_a   1.000
_cell.length_b   1.000
_cell.length_c   1.000
_cell.angle_alpha   90.00
_cell.angle_beta   90.00
_cell.angle_gamma   90.00
#
_symmetry.space_group_name_H-M   'P 1'
#
loop_
_entity.id
_entity.type
_entity.pdbx_description
1 polymer ?
#
loop_
_entity_poly.entity_id
_entity_poly.type
_entity_poly.pdbx_seq_one_letter_code
_entity_poly.pdbx_strand_id
1 'polypeptide(L)'
;MKKSTRSFAALPMALVLLCPPVCIAQAQGTFAAPGPQPEQGLLLCALALGLAGLAAAIALLVLLLRRHRQRLEGNLTKPRRVLPICMAVFGVLSLAAGGIIAVNVLPRAQAYEGAINALAHRELDLCEQQLAQLPEDYADTPQMRSYVAALRLQQGEDFQQAATLFDSLGAYRDAKDQAIQCRVDRAWQLLNGEKFDEAKSVFIALQEEGAPGVEDCDKEADLRKAQSLQKAFKESGNVETGVQALELFKALKQAGYAPADNALYEFRDLAYYLGLDVLDGEYPKWDWEDAYAFFQLSDNLYDSHQYLHMLDLLADPNLTDREKCDILVSDYWSNHRMQELLFESDWFYYYLDGEWKNEDGAYFYFENLDGDDCILEQNIVDTQRFDELILTGYRCYGDKKLLFMVIRSMINPNEMTILDYTTGEQTTLTRQR
;
A
#
# COMPACT_ATOMS: atom_id res chain seq x y z
N MET A 1 38.44 -17.22 89.05
CA MET A 1 38.50 -18.22 87.96
C MET A 1 37.24 -18.12 87.10
N LYS A 2 37.44 -18.14 85.77
CA LYS A 2 36.51 -18.10 84.61
C LYS A 2 34.99 -18.29 84.82
N LYS A 3 34.22 -17.43 84.14
CA LYS A 3 33.09 -17.69 83.18
C LYS A 3 32.28 -16.38 83.03
N SER A 4 31.71 -15.95 81.92
CA SER A 4 31.77 -16.27 80.48
C SER A 4 30.94 -15.16 79.81
N THR A 5 31.52 -14.46 78.84
CA THR A 5 30.86 -13.52 77.93
C THR A 5 29.84 -14.22 77.02
N ARG A 6 28.66 -13.61 76.77
CA ARG A 6 27.89 -13.70 75.51
C ARG A 6 26.76 -12.65 75.42
N SER A 7 27.01 -11.63 74.61
CA SER A 7 26.13 -10.92 73.66
C SER A 7 24.60 -10.87 73.89
N PHE A 8 24.08 -9.66 74.13
CA PHE A 8 22.71 -9.23 73.77
C PHE A 8 22.80 -7.90 73.01
N ALA A 9 23.26 -7.97 71.76
CA ALA A 9 23.15 -6.89 70.78
C ALA A 9 22.69 -7.53 69.47
N ALA A 10 21.40 -7.81 69.35
CA ALA A 10 20.75 -8.16 68.09
C ALA A 10 19.24 -7.95 68.20
N LEU A 11 18.72 -7.18 67.24
CA LEU A 11 17.32 -6.88 66.91
C LEU A 11 16.59 -5.77 67.68
N PRO A 12 16.00 -4.79 66.95
CA PRO A 12 15.40 -4.97 65.63
C PRO A 12 16.21 -4.34 64.48
N MET A 13 17.05 -5.16 63.86
CA MET A 13 17.36 -5.11 62.43
C MET A 13 16.30 -5.97 61.72
N ALA A 14 15.03 -5.63 61.93
CA ALA A 14 13.85 -6.25 61.29
C ALA A 14 12.87 -5.18 60.81
N LEU A 15 13.33 -3.93 60.69
CA LEU A 15 12.54 -2.80 60.18
C LEU A 15 12.89 -2.45 58.72
N VAL A 16 13.73 -3.24 58.05
CA VAL A 16 14.23 -2.96 56.69
C VAL A 16 13.78 -4.02 55.66
N LEU A 17 13.07 -5.08 56.07
CA LEU A 17 12.69 -6.20 55.17
C LEU A 17 11.20 -6.23 54.80
N LEU A 18 10.46 -5.14 54.96
CA LEU A 18 9.06 -4.99 54.53
C LEU A 18 8.85 -3.80 53.59
N CYS A 19 9.89 -3.40 52.85
CA CYS A 19 9.71 -2.62 51.63
C CYS A 19 9.49 -3.58 50.46
N PRO A 20 8.34 -3.54 49.75
CA PRO A 20 8.32 -4.02 48.37
C PRO A 20 9.25 -3.13 47.51
N PRO A 21 9.81 -3.66 46.42
CA PRO A 21 10.78 -2.94 45.60
C PRO A 21 10.10 -1.83 44.79
N VAL A 22 9.93 -0.64 45.39
CA VAL A 22 9.34 0.54 44.73
C VAL A 22 10.41 1.52 44.22
N CYS A 23 11.70 1.23 44.42
CA CYS A 23 12.76 2.20 44.10
C CYS A 23 13.82 1.70 43.10
N ILE A 24 13.45 0.99 42.03
CA ILE A 24 14.33 0.84 40.84
C ILE A 24 13.47 0.71 39.57
N ALA A 25 12.81 1.79 39.12
CA ALA A 25 12.29 1.91 37.74
C ALA A 25 11.90 3.37 37.41
N GLN A 26 12.78 4.33 37.70
CA GLN A 26 12.67 5.70 37.19
C GLN A 26 13.73 6.01 36.13
N ALA A 27 14.11 4.98 35.36
CA ALA A 27 15.09 5.09 34.31
C ALA A 27 14.62 4.33 33.06
N GLN A 28 13.46 4.71 32.51
CA GLN A 28 13.16 4.66 31.08
C GLN A 28 11.84 5.42 30.87
N GLY A 29 11.89 6.40 29.97
CA GLY A 29 10.89 7.44 29.83
C GLY A 29 9.55 6.98 29.23
N THR A 30 8.62 7.94 29.26
CA THR A 30 7.33 8.00 28.57
C THR A 30 6.24 7.04 29.05
N PHE A 31 5.55 7.40 30.14
CA PHE A 31 4.09 7.28 30.31
C PHE A 31 3.69 8.18 31.50
N ALA A 32 3.42 9.46 31.21
CA ALA A 32 2.93 10.39 32.22
C ALA A 32 1.42 10.52 32.08
N ALA A 33 0.67 9.65 32.78
CA ALA A 33 -0.71 9.92 33.15
C ALA A 33 -0.76 10.25 34.66
N PRO A 34 -1.65 11.14 35.12
CA PRO A 34 -1.74 11.52 36.53
C PRO A 34 -2.38 10.38 37.31
N GLY A 35 -1.57 9.43 37.78
CA GLY A 35 -2.00 8.44 38.77
C GLY A 35 -2.30 9.10 40.13
N PRO A 36 -2.97 8.40 41.06
CA PRO A 36 -3.44 8.96 42.33
C PRO A 36 -2.25 9.26 43.25
N GLN A 37 -1.65 10.43 43.09
CA GLN A 37 -0.63 10.95 44.00
C GLN A 37 -1.15 11.21 45.44
N PRO A 38 -2.44 11.47 45.74
CA PRO A 38 -2.83 11.68 47.13
C PRO A 38 -2.98 10.38 47.94
N GLU A 39 -3.27 9.23 47.33
CA GLU A 39 -3.58 8.01 48.08
C GLU A 39 -2.35 7.20 48.52
N GLN A 40 -1.25 7.23 47.77
CA GLN A 40 0.01 6.62 48.22
C GLN A 40 0.60 7.38 49.42
N GLY A 41 0.50 8.70 49.42
CA GLY A 41 0.85 9.57 50.56
C GLY A 41 -0.07 9.34 51.76
N LEU A 42 -1.39 9.22 51.54
CA LEU A 42 -2.37 8.91 52.58
C LEU A 42 -2.21 7.50 53.16
N LEU A 43 -1.86 6.50 52.34
CA LEU A 43 -1.58 5.13 52.80
C LEU A 43 -0.29 5.05 53.61
N LEU A 44 0.78 5.73 53.17
CA LEU A 44 2.03 5.82 53.94
C LEU A 44 1.84 6.61 55.23
N CYS A 45 1.08 7.71 55.20
CA CYS A 45 0.72 8.47 56.40
C CYS A 45 -0.20 7.66 57.33
N ALA A 46 -1.17 6.91 56.81
CA ALA A 46 -2.07 6.08 57.61
C ALA A 46 -1.35 4.89 58.23
N LEU A 47 -0.41 4.26 57.51
CA LEU A 47 0.47 3.22 58.04
C LEU A 47 1.46 3.78 59.06
N ALA A 48 2.05 4.95 58.81
CA ALA A 48 2.95 5.62 59.75
C ALA A 48 2.22 6.07 61.03
N LEU A 49 1.01 6.62 60.91
CA LEU A 49 0.15 7.00 62.04
C LEU A 49 -0.36 5.75 62.78
N GLY A 50 -0.69 4.68 62.07
CA GLY A 50 -1.08 3.39 62.64
C GLY A 50 0.05 2.75 63.44
N LEU A 51 1.27 2.71 62.89
CA LEU A 51 2.47 2.19 63.55
C LEU A 51 2.93 3.08 64.71
N ALA A 52 2.87 4.41 64.56
CA ALA A 52 3.16 5.35 65.65
C ALA A 52 2.14 5.24 66.79
N GLY A 53 0.85 5.05 66.45
CA GLY A 53 -0.21 4.78 67.43
C GLY A 53 0.00 3.46 68.18
N LEU A 54 0.44 2.41 67.48
CA LEU A 54 0.77 1.11 68.07
C LEU A 54 2.01 1.19 68.98
N ALA A 55 3.05 1.90 68.55
CA ALA A 55 4.26 2.14 69.35
C ALA A 55 3.97 2.98 70.61
N ALA A 56 3.16 4.03 70.48
CA ALA A 56 2.72 4.85 71.61
C ALA A 56 1.85 4.04 72.58
N ALA A 57 0.95 3.19 72.07
CA ALA A 57 0.11 2.31 72.89
C ALA A 57 0.95 1.26 73.64
N ILE A 58 1.95 0.66 73.00
CA ILE A 58 2.89 -0.26 73.66
C ILE A 58 3.70 0.48 74.74
N ALA A 59 4.18 1.69 74.48
CA ALA A 59 4.89 2.50 75.46
C ALA A 59 3.99 2.86 76.67
N LEU A 60 2.73 3.22 76.42
CA LEU A 60 1.73 3.51 77.46
C LEU A 60 1.37 2.25 78.26
N LEU A 61 1.31 1.09 77.60
CA LEU A 61 1.06 -0.21 78.23
C LEU A 61 2.24 -0.64 79.10
N VAL A 62 3.48 -0.43 78.65
CA VAL A 62 4.70 -0.66 79.45
C VAL A 62 4.76 0.28 80.66
N LEU A 63 4.40 1.55 80.49
CA LEU A 63 4.34 2.53 81.58
C LEU A 63 3.22 2.22 82.58
N LEU A 64 2.05 1.80 82.10
CA LEU A 64 0.93 1.39 82.94
C LEU A 64 1.23 0.08 83.68
N LEU A 65 1.86 -0.91 83.04
CA LEU A 65 2.30 -2.15 83.70
C LEU A 65 3.38 -1.87 84.75
N ARG A 66 4.33 -0.95 84.48
CA ARG A 66 5.31 -0.49 85.49
C ARG A 66 4.62 0.20 86.67
N ARG A 67 3.65 1.07 86.41
CA ARG A 67 2.90 1.81 87.44
C ARG A 67 1.93 0.91 88.22
N HIS A 68 1.40 -0.14 87.60
CA HIS A 68 0.54 -1.13 88.24
C HIS A 68 1.35 -2.14 89.08
N ARG A 69 2.57 -2.49 88.65
CA ARG A 69 3.53 -3.27 89.44
C ARG A 69 3.93 -2.53 90.72
N GLN A 70 4.10 -1.20 90.66
CA GLN A 70 4.35 -0.36 91.84
C GLN A 70 3.12 -0.16 92.75
N ARG A 71 1.89 -0.33 92.24
CA ARG A 71 0.65 -0.19 93.03
C ARG A 71 0.13 -1.49 93.64
N LEU A 72 0.58 -2.65 93.17
CA LEU A 72 0.23 -3.95 93.75
C LEU A 72 0.87 -4.19 95.13
N GLU A 73 1.84 -3.37 95.53
CA GLU A 73 2.39 -3.35 96.89
C GLU A 73 1.57 -2.50 97.88
N GLY A 74 0.48 -1.86 97.46
CA GLY A 74 -0.30 -0.98 98.34
C GLY A 74 -1.79 -0.93 98.01
N ASN A 75 -2.58 -1.66 98.79
CA ASN A 75 -4.02 -1.53 99.00
C ASN A 75 -4.96 -1.93 97.84
N LEU A 76 -5.68 -3.03 98.10
CA LEU A 76 -6.95 -3.41 97.50
C LEU A 76 -8.03 -2.36 97.86
N THR A 77 -8.55 -1.61 96.88
CA THR A 77 -10.00 -1.36 96.75
C THR A 77 -10.35 -0.67 95.41
N LYS A 78 -11.17 -1.40 94.62
CA LYS A 78 -12.02 -1.01 93.46
C LYS A 78 -11.36 -0.37 92.21
N PRO A 79 -11.40 -1.05 91.04
CA PRO A 79 -10.92 -0.46 89.78
C PRO A 79 -12.00 0.42 89.12
N ARG A 80 -11.63 1.67 88.79
CA ARG A 80 -12.41 2.52 87.86
C ARG A 80 -12.27 1.94 86.45
N ARG A 81 -13.36 1.37 85.93
CA ARG A 81 -13.47 0.61 84.65
C ARG A 81 -13.23 1.41 83.36
N VAL A 82 -12.87 2.68 83.40
CA VAL A 82 -12.89 3.57 82.21
C VAL A 82 -11.69 3.36 81.26
N LEU A 83 -10.50 3.10 81.81
CA LEU A 83 -9.26 2.97 81.02
C LEU A 83 -9.19 1.71 80.11
N PRO A 84 -9.53 0.48 80.57
CA PRO A 84 -9.53 -0.70 79.69
C PRO A 84 -10.62 -0.63 78.60
N ILE A 85 -11.73 0.10 78.85
CA ILE A 85 -12.79 0.29 77.87
C ILE A 85 -12.30 1.20 76.73
N CYS A 86 -11.63 2.32 77.02
CA CYS A 86 -11.07 3.19 75.98
C CYS A 86 -10.00 2.48 75.13
N MET A 87 -9.15 1.65 75.73
CA MET A 87 -8.11 0.88 75.00
C MET A 87 -8.72 -0.21 74.11
N ALA A 88 -9.75 -0.92 74.60
CA ALA A 88 -10.46 -1.91 73.80
C ALA A 88 -11.19 -1.25 72.61
N VAL A 89 -11.83 -0.10 72.83
CA VAL A 89 -12.51 0.65 71.77
C VAL A 89 -11.52 1.14 70.71
N PHE A 90 -10.36 1.65 71.10
CA PHE A 90 -9.36 2.13 70.14
C PHE A 90 -8.70 0.99 69.35
N GLY A 91 -8.40 -0.14 69.99
CA GLY A 91 -7.87 -1.33 69.33
C GLY A 91 -8.85 -1.96 68.34
N VAL A 92 -10.14 -1.94 68.67
CA VAL A 92 -11.21 -2.37 67.75
C VAL A 92 -11.35 -1.40 66.58
N LEU A 93 -11.26 -0.09 66.81
CA LEU A 93 -11.32 0.91 65.74
C LEU A 93 -10.12 0.84 64.78
N SER A 94 -8.90 0.58 65.28
CA SER A 94 -7.71 0.43 64.43
C SER A 94 -7.71 -0.89 63.66
N LEU A 95 -8.17 -2.00 64.25
CA LEU A 95 -8.40 -3.27 63.54
C LEU A 95 -9.54 -3.15 62.51
N ALA A 96 -10.60 -2.42 62.82
CA ALA A 96 -11.69 -2.15 61.88
C ALA A 96 -11.20 -1.28 60.71
N ALA A 97 -10.44 -0.22 60.97
CA ALA A 97 -9.85 0.62 59.93
C ALA A 97 -8.84 -0.16 59.06
N GLY A 98 -7.97 -0.96 59.67
CA GLY A 98 -7.03 -1.83 58.95
C GLY A 98 -7.74 -2.92 58.12
N GLY A 99 -8.83 -3.49 58.65
CA GLY A 99 -9.67 -4.43 57.93
C GLY A 99 -10.37 -3.81 56.72
N ILE A 100 -10.90 -2.58 56.86
CA ILE A 100 -11.52 -1.84 55.75
C ILE A 100 -10.50 -1.55 54.64
N ILE A 101 -9.26 -1.16 54.98
CA ILE A 101 -8.19 -0.91 54.00
C ILE A 101 -7.77 -2.20 53.28
N ALA A 102 -7.54 -3.29 54.03
CA ALA A 102 -7.07 -4.55 53.47
C ALA A 102 -8.12 -5.23 52.56
N VAL A 103 -9.41 -5.08 52.87
CA VAL A 103 -10.49 -5.74 52.13
C VAL A 103 -10.99 -4.89 50.96
N ASN A 104 -11.05 -3.55 51.10
CA ASN A 104 -11.68 -2.71 50.08
C ASN A 104 -10.70 -1.90 49.23
N VAL A 105 -9.54 -1.51 49.75
CA VAL A 105 -8.62 -0.57 49.05
C VAL A 105 -7.49 -1.33 48.36
N LEU A 106 -6.84 -2.27 49.06
CA LEU A 106 -5.67 -3.00 48.52
C LEU A 106 -5.95 -3.79 47.23
N PRO A 107 -7.03 -4.58 47.14
CA PRO A 107 -7.32 -5.37 45.93
C PRO A 107 -7.62 -4.48 44.71
N ARG A 108 -8.26 -3.32 44.92
CA ARG A 108 -8.58 -2.37 43.85
C ARG A 108 -7.31 -1.70 43.32
N ALA A 109 -6.39 -1.30 44.20
CA ALA A 109 -5.10 -0.77 43.78
C ALA A 109 -4.30 -1.78 42.96
N GLN A 110 -4.28 -3.05 43.38
CA GLN A 110 -3.60 -4.13 42.65
C GLN A 110 -4.23 -4.42 41.29
N ALA A 111 -5.57 -4.49 41.22
CA ALA A 111 -6.28 -4.69 39.96
C ALA A 111 -6.01 -3.55 38.97
N TYR A 112 -6.02 -2.30 39.44
CA TYR A 112 -5.73 -1.14 38.60
C TYR A 112 -4.28 -1.12 38.09
N GLU A 113 -3.30 -1.39 38.94
CA GLU A 113 -1.90 -1.52 38.53
C GLU A 113 -1.71 -2.68 37.55
N GLY A 114 -2.38 -3.81 37.79
CA GLY A 114 -2.42 -4.94 36.88
C GLY A 114 -3.01 -4.58 35.51
N ALA A 115 -4.09 -3.80 35.47
CA ALA A 115 -4.69 -3.30 34.23
C ALA A 115 -3.73 -2.40 33.46
N ILE A 116 -3.04 -1.47 34.15
CA ILE A 116 -2.05 -0.59 33.51
C ILE A 116 -0.90 -1.42 32.91
N ASN A 117 -0.41 -2.40 33.66
CA ASN A 117 0.68 -3.27 33.21
C ASN A 117 0.26 -4.12 32.01
N ALA A 118 -0.93 -4.73 32.07
CA ALA A 118 -1.50 -5.49 30.96
C ALA A 118 -1.66 -4.61 29.71
N LEU A 119 -2.14 -3.38 29.85
CA LEU A 119 -2.27 -2.44 28.75
C LEU A 119 -0.91 -2.06 28.15
N ALA A 120 0.11 -1.83 28.98
CA ALA A 120 1.47 -1.53 28.54
C ALA A 120 2.07 -2.70 27.72
N HIS A 121 1.69 -3.93 28.04
CA HIS A 121 2.08 -5.14 27.31
C HIS A 121 1.10 -5.54 26.18
N ARG A 122 0.09 -4.72 25.87
CA ARG A 122 -0.97 -5.00 24.87
C ARG A 122 -1.77 -6.29 25.15
N GLU A 123 -1.77 -6.76 26.39
CA GLU A 123 -2.54 -7.92 26.84
C GLU A 123 -4.00 -7.50 27.15
N LEU A 124 -4.77 -7.27 26.09
CA LEU A 124 -6.12 -6.69 26.22
C LEU A 124 -7.08 -7.57 27.04
N ASP A 125 -7.02 -8.91 26.88
CA ASP A 125 -7.83 -9.86 27.66
C ASP A 125 -7.59 -9.71 29.17
N LEU A 126 -6.31 -9.66 29.55
CA LEU A 126 -5.91 -9.49 30.95
C LEU A 126 -6.33 -8.11 31.46
N CYS A 127 -6.14 -7.06 30.66
CA CYS A 127 -6.53 -5.71 31.00
C CYS A 127 -8.04 -5.61 31.29
N GLU A 128 -8.88 -6.18 30.44
CA GLU A 128 -10.34 -6.22 30.62
C GLU A 128 -10.72 -7.00 31.89
N GLN A 129 -10.07 -8.14 32.15
CA GLN A 129 -10.30 -8.94 33.36
C GLN A 129 -9.96 -8.16 34.64
N GLN A 130 -8.88 -7.38 34.63
CA GLN A 130 -8.50 -6.54 35.76
C GLN A 130 -9.46 -5.35 35.93
N LEU A 131 -9.86 -4.70 34.83
CA LEU A 131 -10.82 -3.59 34.86
C LEU A 131 -12.22 -4.02 35.31
N ALA A 132 -12.63 -5.27 35.06
CA ALA A 132 -13.93 -5.80 35.50
C ALA A 132 -14.05 -5.90 37.04
N GLN A 133 -12.92 -5.94 37.76
CA GLN A 133 -12.89 -5.99 39.22
C GLN A 133 -13.00 -4.60 39.86
N LEU A 134 -12.96 -3.53 39.06
CA LEU A 134 -12.97 -2.15 39.52
C LEU A 134 -14.37 -1.52 39.40
N PRO A 135 -14.81 -0.73 40.40
CA PRO A 135 -15.97 0.15 40.28
C PRO A 135 -15.79 1.19 39.17
N GLU A 136 -16.90 1.69 38.61
CA GLU A 136 -16.90 2.68 37.53
C GLU A 136 -16.41 4.05 37.98
N ASP A 137 -16.60 4.41 39.25
CA ASP A 137 -16.14 5.67 39.85
C ASP A 137 -14.67 5.63 40.32
N TYR A 138 -13.96 4.52 40.09
CA TYR A 138 -12.58 4.35 40.50
C TYR A 138 -11.60 4.95 39.48
N ALA A 139 -10.88 6.00 39.85
CA ALA A 139 -9.85 6.65 39.02
C ALA A 139 -10.37 7.02 37.60
N ASP A 140 -9.65 6.62 36.55
CA ASP A 140 -9.98 6.79 35.13
C ASP A 140 -10.51 5.49 34.51
N THR A 141 -11.08 4.57 35.32
CA THR A 141 -11.57 3.27 34.85
C THR A 141 -12.54 3.37 33.66
N PRO A 142 -13.51 4.31 33.61
CA PRO A 142 -14.40 4.44 32.45
C PRO A 142 -13.65 4.75 31.16
N GLN A 143 -12.73 5.73 31.20
CA GLN A 143 -11.91 6.12 30.06
C GLN A 143 -10.98 4.98 29.63
N MET A 144 -10.39 4.26 30.60
CA MET A 144 -9.53 3.11 30.32
C MET A 144 -10.29 1.95 29.68
N ARG A 145 -11.53 1.66 30.13
CA ARG A 145 -12.39 0.66 29.49
C ARG A 145 -12.73 1.03 28.06
N SER A 146 -13.13 2.28 27.82
CA SER A 146 -13.40 2.78 26.47
C SER A 146 -12.16 2.74 25.58
N TYR A 147 -10.97 3.05 26.12
CA TYR A 147 -9.70 2.97 25.40
C TYR A 147 -9.35 1.54 25.01
N VAL A 148 -9.51 0.58 25.92
CA VAL A 148 -9.30 -0.85 25.65
C VAL A 148 -10.31 -1.39 24.63
N ALA A 149 -11.58 -0.96 24.71
CA ALA A 149 -12.59 -1.31 23.73
C ALA A 149 -12.26 -0.77 22.32
N ALA A 150 -11.73 0.45 22.23
CA ALA A 150 -11.26 1.02 20.97
C ALA A 150 -10.08 0.21 20.39
N LEU A 151 -9.11 -0.19 21.23
CA LEU A 151 -8.02 -1.08 20.83
C LEU A 151 -8.49 -2.44 20.33
N ARG A 152 -9.56 -3.01 20.93
CA ARG A 152 -10.17 -4.26 20.46
C ARG A 152 -10.77 -4.11 19.07
N LEU A 153 -11.50 -3.03 18.82
CA LEU A 153 -12.07 -2.75 17.51
C LEU A 153 -10.98 -2.57 16.47
N GLN A 154 -9.89 -1.89 16.82
CA GLN A 154 -8.72 -1.75 15.95
C GLN A 154 -8.06 -3.11 15.64
N GLN A 155 -7.90 -4.00 16.63
CA GLN A 155 -7.41 -5.37 16.40
C GLN A 155 -8.35 -6.21 15.52
N GLY A 156 -9.65 -5.93 15.57
CA GLY A 156 -10.66 -6.54 14.71
C GLY A 156 -10.82 -5.86 13.35
N GLU A 157 -9.95 -4.91 12.99
CA GLU A 157 -10.02 -4.10 11.76
C GLU A 157 -11.30 -3.27 11.59
N ASP A 158 -12.07 -3.06 12.66
CA ASP A 158 -13.19 -2.12 12.69
C ASP A 158 -12.67 -0.71 13.03
N PHE A 159 -11.87 -0.20 12.11
CA PHE A 159 -11.16 1.06 12.27
C PHE A 159 -12.10 2.26 12.42
N GLN A 160 -13.29 2.21 11.83
CA GLN A 160 -14.25 3.31 11.93
C GLN A 160 -14.84 3.44 13.33
N GLN A 161 -15.26 2.33 13.93
CA GLN A 161 -15.76 2.35 15.30
C GLN A 161 -14.63 2.62 16.28
N ALA A 162 -13.43 2.06 16.04
CA ALA A 162 -12.25 2.33 16.85
C ALA A 162 -11.90 3.82 16.88
N ALA A 163 -11.82 4.48 15.70
CA ALA A 163 -11.53 5.91 15.61
C ALA A 163 -12.57 6.75 16.37
N THR A 164 -13.86 6.44 16.22
CA THR A 164 -14.95 7.15 16.92
C THR A 164 -14.79 7.05 18.44
N LEU A 165 -14.44 5.87 18.97
CA LEU A 165 -14.20 5.71 20.40
C LEU A 165 -12.95 6.45 20.85
N PHE A 166 -11.86 6.40 20.09
CA PHE A 166 -10.65 7.15 20.42
C PHE A 166 -10.87 8.67 20.39
N ASP A 167 -11.62 9.19 19.42
CA ASP A 167 -12.00 10.61 19.39
C ASP A 167 -12.82 11.01 20.61
N SER A 168 -13.74 10.15 21.06
CA SER A 168 -14.56 10.40 22.26
C SER A 168 -13.74 10.52 23.55
N LEU A 169 -12.52 9.97 23.56
CA LEU A 169 -11.60 9.99 24.70
C LEU A 169 -10.74 11.26 24.75
N GLY A 170 -10.70 12.06 23.68
CA GLY A 170 -9.98 13.32 23.61
C GLY A 170 -8.49 13.19 23.97
N ALA A 171 -8.05 13.92 25.00
CA ALA A 171 -6.64 13.95 25.44
C ALA A 171 -6.26 12.78 26.37
N TYR A 172 -7.11 11.76 26.50
CA TYR A 172 -6.79 10.59 27.32
C TYR A 172 -5.67 9.77 26.66
N ARG A 173 -4.49 9.74 27.31
CA ARG A 173 -3.30 9.03 26.80
C ARG A 173 -2.97 9.51 25.36
N ASP A 174 -2.73 8.57 24.46
CA ASP A 174 -2.47 8.76 23.03
C ASP A 174 -3.74 8.56 22.18
N ALA A 175 -4.95 8.65 22.77
CA ALA A 175 -6.20 8.36 22.04
C ALA A 175 -6.34 9.21 20.76
N LYS A 176 -5.99 10.50 20.79
CA LYS A 176 -6.00 11.35 19.60
C LYS A 176 -5.12 10.79 18.46
N ASP A 177 -3.92 10.32 18.80
CA ASP A 177 -2.99 9.75 17.82
C ASP A 177 -3.51 8.39 17.30
N GLN A 178 -4.09 7.56 18.18
CA GLN A 178 -4.72 6.30 17.80
C GLN A 178 -5.94 6.50 16.90
N ALA A 179 -6.73 7.57 17.11
CA ALA A 179 -7.86 7.91 16.24
C ALA A 179 -7.41 8.26 14.82
N ILE A 180 -6.33 9.05 14.70
CA ILE A 180 -5.71 9.36 13.41
C ILE A 180 -5.20 8.06 12.75
N GLN A 181 -4.47 7.23 13.50
CA GLN A 181 -3.95 5.97 12.97
C GLN A 181 -5.07 5.04 12.47
N CYS A 182 -6.17 4.90 13.23
CA CYS A 182 -7.32 4.12 12.80
C CYS A 182 -7.92 4.67 11.49
N ARG A 183 -8.03 5.99 11.33
CA ARG A 183 -8.54 6.58 10.08
C ARG A 183 -7.59 6.37 8.89
N VAL A 184 -6.28 6.40 9.12
CA VAL A 184 -5.25 6.02 8.13
C VAL A 184 -5.41 4.55 7.74
N ASP A 185 -5.48 3.64 8.71
CA ASP A 185 -5.65 2.21 8.49
C ASP A 185 -6.94 1.91 7.71
N ARG A 186 -8.03 2.63 8.04
CA ARG A 186 -9.29 2.57 7.29
C ARG A 186 -9.11 2.99 5.83
N ALA A 187 -8.39 4.08 5.57
CA ALA A 187 -8.16 4.55 4.21
C ALA A 187 -7.37 3.51 3.39
N TRP A 188 -6.35 2.88 3.99
CA TRP A 188 -5.63 1.76 3.37
C TRP A 188 -6.50 0.52 3.16
N GLN A 189 -7.38 0.19 4.11
CA GLN A 189 -8.35 -0.90 3.96
C GLN A 189 -9.29 -0.65 2.77
N LEU A 190 -9.76 0.59 2.60
CA LEU A 190 -10.58 0.99 1.45
C LEU A 190 -9.81 0.85 0.12
N LEU A 191 -8.53 1.26 0.07
CA LEU A 191 -7.68 1.06 -1.11
C LEU A 191 -7.49 -0.41 -1.48
N ASN A 192 -7.22 -1.25 -0.48
CA ASN A 192 -7.07 -2.69 -0.70
C ASN A 192 -8.38 -3.35 -1.14
N GLY A 193 -9.53 -2.74 -0.81
CA GLY A 193 -10.85 -3.11 -1.30
C GLY A 193 -11.28 -2.42 -2.60
N GLU A 194 -10.35 -1.79 -3.32
CA GLU A 194 -10.57 -1.07 -4.60
C GLU A 194 -11.58 0.10 -4.52
N LYS A 195 -11.86 0.61 -3.31
CA LYS A 195 -12.72 1.76 -3.07
C LYS A 195 -11.91 3.05 -3.12
N PHE A 196 -11.32 3.33 -4.28
CA PHE A 196 -10.31 4.39 -4.45
C PHE A 196 -10.82 5.79 -4.10
N ASP A 197 -12.01 6.17 -4.56
CA ASP A 197 -12.56 7.52 -4.33
C ASP A 197 -12.94 7.74 -2.85
N GLU A 198 -13.45 6.70 -2.17
CA GLU A 198 -13.73 6.73 -0.73
C GLU A 198 -12.41 6.87 0.05
N ALA A 199 -11.39 6.07 -0.29
CA ALA A 199 -10.09 6.13 0.37
C ALA A 199 -9.41 7.49 0.20
N LYS A 200 -9.41 8.03 -1.04
CA LYS A 200 -8.87 9.35 -1.35
C LYS A 200 -9.54 10.44 -0.52
N SER A 201 -10.87 10.40 -0.40
CA SER A 201 -11.62 11.36 0.41
C SER A 201 -11.18 11.33 1.89
N VAL A 202 -10.91 10.14 2.43
CA VAL A 202 -10.38 9.99 3.80
C VAL A 202 -8.96 10.55 3.91
N PHE A 203 -8.06 10.27 2.95
CA PHE A 203 -6.71 10.81 2.96
C PHE A 203 -6.66 12.33 2.86
N ILE A 204 -7.49 12.94 2.01
CA ILE A 204 -7.61 14.41 1.89
C ILE A 204 -8.05 15.00 3.24
N ALA A 205 -9.07 14.43 3.88
CA ALA A 205 -9.51 14.90 5.20
C ALA A 205 -8.39 14.80 6.26
N LEU A 206 -7.61 13.72 6.24
CA LEU A 206 -6.46 13.54 7.13
C LEU A 206 -5.34 14.56 6.86
N GLN A 207 -5.08 14.88 5.60
CA GLN A 207 -4.11 15.91 5.21
C GLN A 207 -4.56 17.30 5.70
N GLU A 208 -5.83 17.65 5.53
CA GLU A 208 -6.41 18.91 6.00
C GLU A 208 -6.33 19.06 7.53
N GLU A 209 -6.44 17.95 8.26
CA GLU A 209 -6.24 17.88 9.70
C GLU A 209 -4.76 17.94 10.13
N GLY A 210 -3.82 17.82 9.18
CA GLY A 210 -2.38 17.81 9.44
C GLY A 210 -1.89 16.49 10.05
N ALA A 211 -2.53 15.37 9.73
CA ALA A 211 -2.04 14.06 10.13
C ALA A 211 -0.63 13.82 9.54
N PRO A 212 0.31 13.24 10.30
CA PRO A 212 1.66 12.97 9.80
C PRO A 212 1.68 11.79 8.83
N GLY A 213 2.48 11.86 7.76
CA GLY A 213 2.77 10.73 6.88
C GLY A 213 1.65 10.40 5.88
N VAL A 214 0.75 11.35 5.60
CA VAL A 214 -0.33 11.19 4.62
C VAL A 214 -0.19 12.11 3.40
N GLU A 215 0.91 12.85 3.26
CA GLU A 215 1.10 13.96 2.30
C GLU A 215 0.93 13.56 0.82
N ASP A 216 1.14 12.29 0.49
CA ASP A 216 0.99 11.74 -0.87
C ASP A 216 -0.01 10.59 -0.97
N CYS A 217 -0.74 10.28 0.11
CA CYS A 217 -1.66 9.13 0.11
C CYS A 217 -2.88 9.34 -0.80
N ASP A 218 -3.31 10.59 -1.02
CA ASP A 218 -4.35 10.92 -2.01
C ASP A 218 -3.89 10.62 -3.45
N LYS A 219 -2.61 10.88 -3.75
CA LYS A 219 -1.98 10.58 -5.05
C LYS A 219 -1.77 9.09 -5.24
N GLU A 220 -1.38 8.37 -4.20
CA GLU A 220 -1.32 6.91 -4.21
C GLU A 220 -2.69 6.28 -4.48
N ALA A 221 -3.78 6.85 -3.94
CA ALA A 221 -5.13 6.40 -4.24
C ALA A 221 -5.49 6.54 -5.72
N ASP A 222 -5.18 7.70 -6.32
CA ASP A 222 -5.35 7.93 -7.76
C ASP A 222 -4.46 7.00 -8.60
N LEU A 223 -3.23 6.74 -8.17
CA LEU A 223 -2.31 5.84 -8.88
C LEU A 223 -2.87 4.43 -8.94
N ARG A 224 -3.35 3.89 -7.82
CA ARG A 224 -3.96 2.55 -7.78
C ARG A 224 -5.24 2.47 -8.60
N LYS A 225 -6.03 3.55 -8.62
CA LYS A 225 -7.19 3.66 -9.51
C LYS A 225 -6.77 3.60 -10.97
N ALA A 226 -5.76 4.36 -11.37
CA ALA A 226 -5.23 4.37 -12.74
C ALA A 226 -4.69 2.99 -13.15
N GLN A 227 -3.98 2.29 -12.26
CA GLN A 227 -3.49 0.92 -12.49
C GLN A 227 -4.62 -0.11 -12.61
N SER A 228 -5.68 0.03 -11.80
CA SER A 228 -6.88 -0.82 -11.91
C SER A 228 -7.58 -0.61 -13.26
N LEU A 229 -7.73 0.66 -13.68
CA LEU A 229 -8.27 1.01 -15.00
C LEU A 229 -7.37 0.48 -16.14
N GLN A 230 -6.05 0.61 -16.03
CA GLN A 230 -5.10 0.04 -16.99
C GLN A 230 -5.29 -1.48 -17.14
N LYS A 231 -5.45 -2.20 -16.03
CA LYS A 231 -5.69 -3.64 -16.06
C LYS A 231 -7.03 -3.96 -16.75
N ALA A 232 -8.10 -3.25 -16.41
CA ALA A 232 -9.40 -3.42 -17.04
C ALA A 232 -9.36 -3.07 -18.54
N PHE A 233 -8.61 -2.04 -18.92
CA PHE A 233 -8.35 -1.68 -20.31
C PHE A 233 -7.64 -2.81 -21.06
N LYS A 234 -6.56 -3.37 -20.49
CA LYS A 234 -5.83 -4.50 -21.10
C LYS A 234 -6.73 -5.71 -21.39
N GLU A 235 -7.63 -6.02 -20.46
CA GLU A 235 -8.53 -7.19 -20.58
C GLU A 235 -9.69 -6.94 -21.56
N SER A 236 -10.23 -5.73 -21.58
CA SER A 236 -11.43 -5.40 -22.35
C SER A 236 -11.14 -4.80 -23.72
N GLY A 237 -10.07 -4.01 -23.85
CA GLY A 237 -9.81 -3.07 -24.94
C GLY A 237 -10.69 -1.82 -24.87
N ASN A 238 -11.44 -1.59 -23.78
CA ASN A 238 -12.37 -0.47 -23.70
C ASN A 238 -11.62 0.87 -23.66
N VAL A 239 -11.70 1.63 -24.75
CA VAL A 239 -10.98 2.90 -24.95
C VAL A 239 -11.32 3.93 -23.87
N GLU A 240 -12.58 4.04 -23.45
CA GLU A 240 -12.98 4.99 -22.41
C GLU A 240 -12.27 4.73 -21.08
N THR A 241 -12.16 3.46 -20.69
CA THR A 241 -11.36 3.01 -19.54
C THR A 241 -9.88 3.40 -19.71
N GLY A 242 -9.33 3.21 -20.90
CA GLY A 242 -7.95 3.61 -21.24
C GLY A 242 -7.73 5.11 -21.12
N VAL A 243 -8.66 5.94 -21.61
CA VAL A 243 -8.62 7.40 -21.49
C VAL A 243 -8.63 7.82 -20.02
N GLN A 244 -9.53 7.23 -19.21
CA GLN A 244 -9.59 7.52 -17.78
C GLN A 244 -8.27 7.20 -17.06
N ALA A 245 -7.63 6.06 -17.39
CA ALA A 245 -6.32 5.70 -16.85
C ALA A 245 -5.24 6.72 -17.26
N LEU A 246 -5.17 7.06 -18.56
CA LEU A 246 -4.19 7.98 -19.10
C LEU A 246 -4.26 9.35 -18.44
N GLU A 247 -5.47 9.90 -18.30
CA GLU A 247 -5.69 11.22 -17.68
C GLU A 247 -5.27 11.24 -16.21
N LEU A 248 -5.54 10.17 -15.45
CA LEU A 248 -5.05 10.05 -14.08
C LEU A 248 -3.52 10.00 -14.00
N PHE A 249 -2.87 9.18 -14.84
CA PHE A 249 -1.41 9.12 -14.89
C PHE A 249 -0.79 10.47 -15.27
N LYS A 250 -1.35 11.17 -16.24
CA LYS A 250 -0.92 12.52 -16.65
C LYS A 250 -1.09 13.53 -15.52
N ALA A 251 -2.25 13.53 -14.84
CA ALA A 251 -2.50 14.42 -13.72
C ALA A 251 -1.51 14.20 -12.56
N LEU A 252 -1.21 12.94 -12.24
CA LEU A 252 -0.23 12.59 -11.21
C LEU A 252 1.20 13.01 -11.56
N LYS A 253 1.60 12.81 -12.82
CA LYS A 253 2.88 13.31 -13.32
C LYS A 253 2.97 14.83 -13.25
N GLN A 254 1.91 15.53 -13.64
CA GLN A 254 1.84 16.99 -13.55
C GLN A 254 1.92 17.48 -12.09
N ALA A 255 1.36 16.71 -11.15
CA ALA A 255 1.47 16.96 -9.71
C ALA A 255 2.85 16.64 -9.12
N GLY A 256 3.79 16.10 -9.91
CA GLY A 256 5.15 15.77 -9.46
C GLY A 256 5.25 14.48 -8.65
N TYR A 257 4.26 13.58 -8.76
CA TYR A 257 4.27 12.31 -8.04
C TYR A 257 5.17 11.29 -8.74
N ALA A 258 6.41 11.14 -8.27
CA ALA A 258 7.45 10.35 -8.95
C ALA A 258 7.04 8.91 -9.37
N PRO A 259 6.26 8.13 -8.58
CA PRO A 259 5.80 6.81 -9.00
C PRO A 259 4.96 6.81 -10.30
N ALA A 260 4.31 7.93 -10.61
CA ALA A 260 3.47 8.05 -11.80
C ALA A 260 4.27 8.16 -13.10
N ASP A 261 5.54 8.57 -13.06
CA ASP A 261 6.35 8.69 -14.29
C ASP A 261 6.55 7.33 -14.96
N ASN A 262 6.94 6.31 -14.18
CA ASN A 262 7.12 4.96 -14.68
C ASN A 262 5.76 4.33 -15.07
N ALA A 263 4.73 4.55 -14.26
CA ALA A 263 3.40 4.00 -14.55
C ALA A 263 2.78 4.59 -15.83
N LEU A 264 2.95 5.89 -16.07
CA LEU A 264 2.52 6.54 -17.32
C LEU A 264 3.26 5.96 -18.53
N TYR A 265 4.56 5.72 -18.40
CA TYR A 265 5.33 5.07 -19.46
C TYR A 265 4.80 3.66 -19.74
N GLU A 266 4.66 2.82 -18.72
CA GLU A 266 4.14 1.44 -18.85
C GLU A 266 2.74 1.39 -19.47
N PHE A 267 1.86 2.33 -19.11
CA PHE A 267 0.53 2.44 -19.73
C PHE A 267 0.62 2.77 -21.22
N ARG A 268 1.43 3.77 -21.58
CA ARG A 268 1.60 4.20 -22.98
C ARG A 268 2.26 3.12 -23.83
N ASP A 269 3.21 2.39 -23.26
CA ASP A 269 3.89 1.24 -23.86
C ASP A 269 2.91 0.09 -24.12
N LEU A 270 2.08 -0.25 -23.13
CA LEU A 270 1.00 -1.20 -23.30
C LEU A 270 0.05 -0.81 -24.44
N ALA A 271 -0.41 0.45 -24.46
CA ALA A 271 -1.32 0.92 -25.51
C ALA A 271 -0.68 0.87 -26.90
N TYR A 272 0.61 1.20 -27.00
CA TYR A 272 1.37 1.09 -28.25
C TYR A 272 1.41 -0.34 -28.77
N TYR A 273 1.78 -1.31 -27.94
CA TYR A 273 1.86 -2.71 -28.35
C TYR A 273 0.49 -3.32 -28.63
N LEU A 274 -0.56 -2.94 -27.89
CA LEU A 274 -1.93 -3.35 -28.25
C LEU A 274 -2.30 -2.84 -29.65
N GLY A 275 -1.90 -1.61 -30.01
CA GLY A 275 -2.10 -1.10 -31.37
C GLY A 275 -1.42 -1.96 -32.44
N LEU A 276 -0.17 -2.38 -32.19
CA LEU A 276 0.56 -3.28 -33.08
C LEU A 276 -0.09 -4.67 -33.17
N ASP A 277 -0.43 -5.27 -32.02
CA ASP A 277 -1.06 -6.60 -31.94
C ASP A 277 -2.35 -6.68 -32.77
N VAL A 278 -3.10 -5.57 -32.87
CA VAL A 278 -4.29 -5.46 -33.72
C VAL A 278 -3.91 -5.43 -35.21
N LEU A 279 -2.91 -4.63 -35.60
CA LEU A 279 -2.44 -4.57 -36.99
C LEU A 279 -1.87 -5.92 -37.46
N ASP A 280 -1.27 -6.67 -36.54
CA ASP A 280 -0.62 -7.96 -36.81
C ASP A 280 -1.65 -9.11 -36.93
N GLY A 281 -2.93 -8.82 -36.67
CA GLY A 281 -4.00 -9.81 -36.68
C GLY A 281 -3.90 -10.84 -35.55
N GLU A 282 -3.07 -10.60 -34.53
CA GLU A 282 -2.88 -11.52 -33.41
C GLU A 282 -4.13 -11.58 -32.50
N TYR A 283 -4.93 -10.51 -32.51
CA TYR A 283 -6.16 -10.39 -31.72
C TYR A 283 -7.38 -10.17 -32.62
N PRO A 284 -8.04 -11.25 -33.11
CA PRO A 284 -9.22 -11.15 -33.99
C PRO A 284 -10.46 -10.56 -33.29
N LYS A 285 -10.35 -10.15 -32.03
CA LYS A 285 -11.39 -9.49 -31.24
C LYS A 285 -11.53 -8.00 -31.61
N TRP A 286 -10.43 -7.38 -32.01
CA TRP A 286 -10.31 -5.93 -32.19
C TRP A 286 -10.13 -5.60 -33.67
N ASP A 287 -10.57 -4.41 -34.07
CA ASP A 287 -10.49 -3.93 -35.44
C ASP A 287 -9.57 -2.71 -35.58
N TRP A 288 -9.47 -2.19 -36.81
CA TRP A 288 -8.58 -1.05 -37.09
C TRP A 288 -8.97 0.24 -36.37
N GLU A 289 -10.25 0.42 -35.97
CA GLU A 289 -10.66 1.57 -35.16
C GLU A 289 -10.11 1.44 -33.73
N ASP A 290 -10.06 0.22 -33.20
CA ASP A 290 -9.39 -0.07 -31.92
C ASP A 290 -7.89 0.23 -32.00
N ALA A 291 -7.21 -0.20 -33.08
CA ALA A 291 -5.79 0.12 -33.28
C ALA A 291 -5.53 1.62 -33.26
N TYR A 292 -6.37 2.40 -33.95
CA TYR A 292 -6.31 3.85 -33.96
C TYR A 292 -6.41 4.42 -32.54
N ALA A 293 -7.42 3.99 -31.79
CA ALA A 293 -7.62 4.44 -30.42
C ALA A 293 -6.45 4.05 -29.49
N PHE A 294 -5.87 2.87 -29.65
CA PHE A 294 -4.73 2.41 -28.87
C PHE A 294 -3.46 3.24 -29.16
N PHE A 295 -3.20 3.58 -30.42
CA PHE A 295 -2.11 4.50 -30.76
C PHE A 295 -2.36 5.91 -30.22
N GLN A 296 -3.60 6.40 -30.19
CA GLN A 296 -3.91 7.67 -29.50
C GLN A 296 -3.58 7.61 -28.00
N LEU A 297 -3.93 6.51 -27.34
CA LEU A 297 -3.65 6.29 -25.91
C LEU A 297 -2.15 6.16 -25.59
N SER A 298 -1.33 5.74 -26.57
CA SER A 298 0.13 5.73 -26.42
C SER A 298 0.72 7.15 -26.31
N ASP A 299 -0.05 8.19 -26.66
CA ASP A 299 0.29 9.60 -26.45
C ASP A 299 1.68 9.95 -27.03
N ASN A 300 1.87 9.71 -28.33
CA ASN A 300 3.13 9.93 -29.06
C ASN A 300 4.34 9.18 -28.48
N LEU A 301 4.13 8.00 -27.86
CA LEU A 301 5.24 7.12 -27.50
C LEU A 301 5.78 6.44 -28.77
N TYR A 302 7.11 6.33 -28.85
CA TYR A 302 7.82 5.82 -30.03
C TYR A 302 7.39 6.55 -31.32
N ASP A 303 7.03 5.77 -32.34
CA ASP A 303 6.54 6.17 -33.65
C ASP A 303 5.01 6.03 -33.79
N SER A 304 4.25 5.99 -32.68
CA SER A 304 2.78 5.86 -32.72
C SER A 304 2.07 6.88 -33.61
N HIS A 305 2.60 8.10 -33.68
CA HIS A 305 2.12 9.14 -34.58
C HIS A 305 2.18 8.74 -36.06
N GLN A 306 3.17 7.95 -36.48
CA GLN A 306 3.27 7.44 -37.85
C GLN A 306 2.17 6.43 -38.15
N TYR A 307 1.81 5.58 -37.18
CA TYR A 307 0.69 4.66 -37.32
C TYR A 307 -0.66 5.38 -37.37
N LEU A 308 -0.84 6.44 -36.57
CA LEU A 308 -2.04 7.27 -36.66
C LEU A 308 -2.18 7.91 -38.05
N HIS A 309 -1.10 8.52 -38.56
CA HIS A 309 -1.11 9.09 -39.91
C HIS A 309 -1.35 8.05 -41.01
N MET A 310 -0.77 6.86 -40.87
CA MET A 310 -1.05 5.74 -41.78
C MET A 310 -2.52 5.34 -41.74
N LEU A 311 -3.11 5.20 -40.56
CA LEU A 311 -4.52 4.82 -40.43
C LEU A 311 -5.45 5.92 -40.98
N ASP A 312 -5.12 7.20 -40.76
CA ASP A 312 -5.82 8.32 -41.40
C ASP A 312 -5.73 8.25 -42.93
N LEU A 313 -4.54 7.96 -43.48
CA LEU A 313 -4.31 7.78 -44.92
C LEU A 313 -5.13 6.61 -45.49
N LEU A 314 -5.15 5.48 -44.77
CA LEU A 314 -5.91 4.29 -45.14
C LEU A 314 -7.41 4.59 -45.18
N ALA A 315 -7.91 5.34 -44.20
CA ALA A 315 -9.31 5.71 -44.07
C ALA A 315 -9.77 6.83 -45.02
N ASP A 316 -8.85 7.56 -45.68
CA ASP A 316 -9.23 8.67 -46.58
C ASP A 316 -9.97 8.15 -47.83
N PRO A 317 -11.25 8.52 -48.04
CA PRO A 317 -12.02 8.08 -49.20
C PRO A 317 -11.69 8.85 -50.48
N ASN A 318 -10.92 9.93 -50.41
CA ASN A 318 -10.60 10.78 -51.56
C ASN A 318 -9.32 10.36 -52.28
N LEU A 319 -8.56 9.41 -51.71
CA LEU A 319 -7.34 8.88 -52.30
C LEU A 319 -7.58 7.49 -52.86
N THR A 320 -7.05 7.25 -54.04
CA THR A 320 -6.95 5.92 -54.64
C THR A 320 -5.91 5.07 -53.89
N ASP A 321 -6.02 3.74 -53.95
CA ASP A 321 -5.03 2.85 -53.32
C ASP A 321 -3.61 3.08 -53.87
N ARG A 322 -3.51 3.49 -55.15
CA ARG A 322 -2.25 3.91 -55.76
C ARG A 322 -1.67 5.13 -55.06
N GLU A 323 -2.44 6.21 -54.93
CA GLU A 323 -1.99 7.43 -54.26
C GLU A 323 -1.59 7.17 -52.80
N LYS A 324 -2.34 6.30 -52.11
CA LYS A 324 -1.99 5.89 -50.75
C LYS A 324 -0.66 5.13 -50.70
N CYS A 325 -0.43 4.20 -51.62
CA CYS A 325 0.84 3.48 -51.75
C CYS A 325 2.00 4.45 -52.03
N ASP A 326 1.83 5.39 -52.96
CA ASP A 326 2.85 6.39 -53.30
C ASP A 326 3.22 7.27 -52.09
N ILE A 327 2.23 7.67 -51.27
CA ILE A 327 2.45 8.41 -50.02
C ILE A 327 3.21 7.54 -48.99
N LEU A 328 2.82 6.29 -48.78
CA LEU A 328 3.53 5.39 -47.87
C LEU A 328 4.99 5.20 -48.27
N VAL A 329 5.24 4.97 -49.54
CA VAL A 329 6.58 4.72 -50.10
C VAL A 329 7.46 5.97 -50.03
N SER A 330 6.89 7.16 -50.16
CA SER A 330 7.65 8.42 -50.11
C SER A 330 7.91 8.91 -48.68
N ASP A 331 6.89 8.89 -47.82
CA ASP A 331 6.94 9.56 -46.51
C ASP A 331 7.27 8.61 -45.35
N TYR A 332 6.97 7.31 -45.48
CA TYR A 332 7.04 6.35 -44.37
C TYR A 332 8.01 5.20 -44.60
N TRP A 333 8.78 5.21 -45.69
CA TRP A 333 9.71 4.11 -45.99
C TRP A 333 10.75 3.86 -44.91
N SER A 334 11.12 4.85 -44.09
CA SER A 334 12.05 4.60 -42.98
C SER A 334 11.47 3.72 -41.86
N ASN A 335 10.15 3.53 -41.82
CA ASN A 335 9.48 2.72 -40.82
C ASN A 335 9.38 1.27 -41.29
N HIS A 336 10.11 0.38 -40.61
CA HIS A 336 10.18 -1.03 -40.99
C HIS A 336 8.79 -1.72 -40.97
N ARG A 337 7.94 -1.41 -39.98
CA ARG A 337 6.62 -2.05 -39.87
C ARG A 337 5.70 -1.61 -41.00
N MET A 338 5.79 -0.34 -41.41
CA MET A 338 5.04 0.18 -42.56
C MET A 338 5.45 -0.52 -43.86
N GLN A 339 6.74 -0.77 -44.04
CA GLN A 339 7.21 -1.56 -45.17
C GLN A 339 6.64 -2.99 -45.15
N GLU A 340 6.58 -3.63 -43.98
CA GLU A 340 6.02 -4.98 -43.86
C GLU A 340 4.54 -5.01 -44.23
N LEU A 341 3.74 -4.09 -43.68
CA LEU A 341 2.31 -3.98 -43.98
C LEU A 341 2.07 -3.76 -45.49
N LEU A 342 2.86 -2.91 -46.14
CA LEU A 342 2.78 -2.70 -47.58
C LEU A 342 3.08 -3.99 -48.36
N PHE A 343 4.10 -4.75 -47.95
CA PHE A 343 4.55 -5.96 -48.65
C PHE A 343 3.66 -7.19 -48.40
N GLU A 344 2.89 -7.19 -47.32
CA GLU A 344 1.95 -8.25 -46.95
C GLU A 344 0.52 -7.97 -47.46
N SER A 345 0.26 -6.76 -47.97
CA SER A 345 -1.02 -6.36 -48.54
C SER A 345 -0.99 -6.29 -50.07
N ASP A 346 -2.16 -6.13 -50.69
CA ASP A 346 -2.31 -5.95 -52.14
C ASP A 346 -1.65 -4.65 -52.64
N TRP A 347 -1.28 -3.74 -51.72
CA TRP A 347 -0.59 -2.50 -52.08
C TRP A 347 0.82 -2.74 -52.61
N PHE A 348 1.37 -3.93 -52.35
CA PHE A 348 2.59 -4.40 -52.98
C PHE A 348 2.54 -4.34 -54.52
N TYR A 349 1.38 -4.59 -55.15
CA TYR A 349 1.25 -4.51 -56.61
C TYR A 349 1.41 -3.07 -57.13
N TYR A 350 0.85 -2.08 -56.42
CA TYR A 350 1.05 -0.67 -56.76
C TYR A 350 2.50 -0.23 -56.54
N TYR A 351 3.21 -0.82 -55.58
CA TYR A 351 4.65 -0.60 -55.42
C TYR A 351 5.42 -1.18 -56.60
N LEU A 352 5.13 -2.41 -57.06
CA LEU A 352 5.86 -3.00 -58.19
C LEU A 352 5.64 -2.26 -59.51
N ASP A 353 4.49 -1.63 -59.68
CA ASP A 353 4.09 -1.00 -60.93
C ASP A 353 5.08 0.06 -61.43
N GLY A 354 5.48 -0.10 -62.68
CA GLY A 354 6.51 0.68 -63.37
C GLY A 354 7.70 -0.14 -63.86
N GLU A 355 8.70 0.57 -64.35
CA GLU A 355 9.91 0.00 -64.94
C GLU A 355 11.09 0.03 -63.95
N TRP A 356 11.78 -1.10 -63.82
CA TRP A 356 12.93 -1.30 -62.96
C TRP A 356 14.10 -1.83 -63.78
N LYS A 357 15.28 -1.23 -63.63
CA LYS A 357 16.47 -1.60 -64.41
C LYS A 357 17.75 -1.53 -63.60
N ASN A 358 18.78 -2.24 -64.05
CA ASN A 358 20.16 -2.03 -63.59
C ASN A 358 21.09 -1.63 -64.75
N GLU A 359 22.36 -1.34 -64.44
CA GLU A 359 23.35 -0.92 -65.43
C GLU A 359 23.75 -2.06 -66.41
N ASP A 360 23.57 -3.32 -66.00
CA ASP A 360 23.93 -4.51 -66.78
C ASP A 360 22.87 -4.89 -67.82
N GLY A 361 21.78 -4.11 -67.93
CA GLY A 361 20.69 -4.34 -68.88
C GLY A 361 19.63 -5.33 -68.39
N ALA A 362 19.65 -5.70 -67.11
CA ALA A 362 18.54 -6.41 -66.48
C ALA A 362 17.35 -5.47 -66.31
N TYR A 363 16.14 -5.96 -66.58
CA TYR A 363 14.91 -5.21 -66.44
C TYR A 363 13.77 -6.05 -65.86
N PHE A 364 12.88 -5.36 -65.17
CA PHE A 364 11.62 -5.86 -64.67
C PHE A 364 10.58 -4.76 -64.87
N TYR A 365 9.55 -5.06 -65.65
CA TYR A 365 8.40 -4.20 -65.88
C TYR A 365 7.16 -4.89 -65.33
N PHE A 366 6.43 -4.18 -64.51
CA PHE A 366 5.15 -4.62 -63.97
C PHE A 366 4.12 -3.53 -64.25
N GLU A 367 2.96 -3.92 -64.78
CA GLU A 367 1.82 -3.02 -64.96
C GLU A 367 0.63 -3.62 -64.22
N ASN A 368 0.11 -2.88 -63.24
CA ASN A 368 -1.13 -3.24 -62.57
C ASN A 368 -2.32 -2.73 -63.41
N LEU A 369 -3.17 -3.63 -63.91
CA LEU A 369 -4.28 -3.29 -64.82
C LEU A 369 -5.64 -3.10 -64.09
N ASP A 370 -5.61 -2.93 -62.76
CA ASP A 370 -6.75 -2.90 -61.84
C ASP A 370 -7.53 -4.25 -61.78
N GLY A 371 -7.58 -4.86 -60.59
CA GLY A 371 -8.20 -6.17 -60.35
C GLY A 371 -7.16 -7.28 -60.12
N ASP A 372 -7.44 -8.50 -60.58
CA ASP A 372 -6.52 -9.66 -60.48
C ASP A 372 -5.58 -9.79 -61.70
N ASP A 373 -5.65 -8.85 -62.65
CA ASP A 373 -4.90 -8.89 -63.91
C ASP A 373 -3.68 -7.95 -63.88
N CYS A 374 -2.52 -8.45 -64.32
CA CYS A 374 -1.30 -7.67 -64.43
C CYS A 374 -0.50 -8.05 -65.69
N ILE A 375 0.39 -7.16 -66.12
CA ILE A 375 1.41 -7.46 -67.12
C ILE A 375 2.75 -7.54 -66.42
N LEU A 376 3.50 -8.61 -66.68
CA LEU A 376 4.86 -8.80 -66.19
C LEU A 376 5.79 -9.09 -67.38
N GLU A 377 6.79 -8.23 -67.58
CA GLU A 377 7.87 -8.44 -68.55
C GLU A 377 9.22 -8.32 -67.86
N GLN A 378 10.11 -9.31 -68.06
CA GLN A 378 11.43 -9.32 -67.40
C GLN A 378 12.43 -10.19 -68.16
N ASN A 379 13.73 -9.97 -67.94
CA ASN A 379 14.83 -10.78 -68.51
C ASN A 379 15.82 -11.34 -67.45
N ILE A 380 15.38 -11.39 -66.20
CA ILE A 380 16.21 -11.70 -65.03
C ILE A 380 16.18 -13.19 -64.73
N VAL A 381 15.03 -13.82 -64.95
CA VAL A 381 14.74 -15.22 -64.68
C VAL A 381 14.41 -15.90 -66.00
N ASP A 382 14.95 -17.08 -66.25
CA ASP A 382 14.53 -17.90 -67.40
C ASP A 382 13.11 -18.42 -67.18
N THR A 383 12.13 -17.71 -67.73
CA THR A 383 10.72 -18.07 -67.56
C THR A 383 10.25 -19.18 -68.50
N GLN A 384 11.10 -19.77 -69.36
CA GLN A 384 10.64 -20.67 -70.43
C GLN A 384 9.31 -20.15 -71.06
N ARG A 385 8.39 -21.03 -71.45
CA ARG A 385 7.01 -20.64 -71.78
C ARG A 385 6.10 -21.28 -70.75
N PHE A 386 5.81 -20.57 -69.67
CA PHE A 386 4.76 -20.97 -68.71
C PHE A 386 3.40 -20.55 -69.27
N ASP A 387 2.40 -21.42 -69.10
CA ASP A 387 1.03 -21.13 -69.52
C ASP A 387 0.34 -20.17 -68.53
N GLU A 388 0.81 -20.15 -67.28
CA GLU A 388 0.29 -19.30 -66.20
C GLU A 388 1.43 -18.82 -65.29
N LEU A 389 1.46 -17.52 -65.01
CA LEU A 389 2.32 -16.89 -64.01
C LEU A 389 1.43 -16.31 -62.91
N ILE A 390 1.72 -16.66 -61.66
CA ILE A 390 0.96 -16.23 -60.49
C ILE A 390 1.91 -15.50 -59.55
N LEU A 391 1.62 -14.23 -59.29
CA LEU A 391 2.26 -13.46 -58.23
C LEU A 391 1.40 -13.59 -56.98
N THR A 392 1.98 -14.03 -55.87
CA THR A 392 1.30 -14.14 -54.57
C THR A 392 2.18 -13.52 -53.51
N GLY A 393 1.78 -12.34 -53.03
CA GLY A 393 2.67 -11.47 -52.25
C GLY A 393 3.96 -11.21 -53.03
N TYR A 394 5.10 -11.35 -52.37
CA TYR A 394 6.42 -11.11 -52.94
C TYR A 394 7.02 -12.31 -53.70
N ARG A 395 6.22 -13.35 -54.03
CA ARG A 395 6.68 -14.57 -54.70
C ARG A 395 5.98 -14.79 -56.04
N CYS A 396 6.75 -15.08 -57.08
CA CYS A 396 6.23 -15.40 -58.40
C CYS A 396 6.37 -16.89 -58.71
N TYR A 397 5.27 -17.51 -59.14
CA TYR A 397 5.17 -18.92 -59.49
C TYR A 397 4.84 -19.08 -60.97
N GLY A 398 5.47 -20.04 -61.66
CA GLY A 398 5.08 -20.51 -62.98
C GLY A 398 4.80 -22.01 -62.92
N ASP A 399 3.65 -22.45 -63.42
CA ASP A 399 3.20 -23.86 -63.34
C ASP A 399 3.39 -24.48 -61.93
N LYS A 400 3.06 -23.71 -60.88
CA LYS A 400 3.20 -24.07 -59.45
C LYS A 400 4.65 -24.23 -58.93
N LYS A 401 5.66 -23.82 -59.69
CA LYS A 401 7.06 -23.76 -59.24
C LYS A 401 7.43 -22.32 -58.91
N LEU A 402 8.09 -22.11 -57.77
CA LEU A 402 8.63 -20.80 -57.40
C LEU A 402 9.75 -20.43 -58.38
N LEU A 403 9.54 -19.35 -59.12
CA LEU A 403 10.51 -18.85 -60.09
C LEU A 403 11.43 -17.83 -59.46
N PHE A 404 10.84 -16.82 -58.81
CA PHE A 404 11.59 -15.78 -58.15
C PHE A 404 10.83 -15.18 -56.97
N MET A 405 11.57 -14.41 -56.19
CA MET A 405 11.05 -13.65 -55.07
C MET A 405 11.56 -12.22 -55.14
N VAL A 406 10.68 -11.27 -54.90
CA VAL A 406 11.02 -9.85 -54.79
C VAL A 406 11.47 -9.58 -53.36
N ILE A 407 12.60 -8.91 -53.22
CA ILE A 407 13.18 -8.46 -51.95
C ILE A 407 13.31 -6.95 -52.03
N ARG A 408 12.71 -6.23 -51.09
CA ARG A 408 12.81 -4.76 -51.02
C ARG A 408 14.15 -4.31 -50.47
N SER A 409 14.58 -3.11 -50.84
CA SER A 409 15.63 -2.42 -50.09
C SER A 409 15.05 -1.78 -48.83
N MET A 410 15.65 -2.10 -47.68
CA MET A 410 15.28 -1.51 -46.39
C MET A 410 15.62 -0.01 -46.29
N ILE A 411 16.45 0.50 -47.22
CA ILE A 411 16.99 1.86 -47.18
C ILE A 411 16.39 2.72 -48.30
N ASN A 412 16.25 2.17 -49.51
CA ASN A 412 15.88 2.93 -50.69
C ASN A 412 14.58 2.38 -51.32
N PRO A 413 13.46 3.13 -51.30
CA PRO A 413 12.19 2.67 -51.87
C PRO A 413 12.23 2.46 -53.39
N ASN A 414 13.24 3.02 -54.05
CA ASN A 414 13.42 2.90 -55.50
C ASN A 414 14.36 1.75 -55.86
N GLU A 415 14.67 0.86 -54.93
CA GLU A 415 15.56 -0.26 -55.13
C GLU A 415 14.92 -1.57 -54.65
N MET A 416 14.98 -2.59 -55.49
CA MET A 416 14.56 -3.94 -55.13
C MET A 416 15.52 -4.96 -55.72
N THR A 417 15.58 -6.13 -55.10
CA THR A 417 16.38 -7.27 -55.54
C THR A 417 15.45 -8.42 -55.90
N ILE A 418 15.63 -8.99 -57.08
CA ILE A 418 14.99 -10.23 -57.50
C ILE A 418 15.92 -11.38 -57.14
N LEU A 419 15.44 -12.32 -56.33
CA LEU A 419 16.09 -13.60 -56.07
C LEU A 419 15.53 -14.65 -57.02
N ASP A 420 16.34 -15.09 -57.97
CA ASP A 420 16.00 -16.14 -58.93
C ASP A 420 16.19 -17.53 -58.28
N TYR A 421 15.11 -18.29 -58.16
CA TYR A 421 15.13 -19.65 -57.60
C TYR A 421 15.51 -20.73 -58.61
N THR A 422 15.59 -20.39 -59.90
CA THR A 422 16.02 -21.30 -60.96
C THR A 422 17.54 -21.36 -61.07
N THR A 423 18.22 -20.24 -60.85
CA THR A 423 19.69 -20.11 -60.93
C THR A 423 20.36 -19.91 -59.56
N GLY A 424 19.63 -19.35 -58.58
CA GLY A 424 20.17 -18.90 -57.30
C GLY A 424 20.80 -17.50 -57.34
N GLU A 425 20.74 -16.81 -58.47
CA GLU A 425 21.31 -15.47 -58.63
C GLU A 425 20.42 -14.38 -58.02
N GLN A 426 21.04 -13.27 -57.63
CA GLN A 426 20.36 -12.08 -57.12
C GLN A 426 20.65 -10.90 -58.02
N THR A 427 19.60 -10.22 -58.45
CA THR A 427 19.70 -9.05 -59.32
C THR A 427 19.03 -7.85 -58.67
N THR A 428 19.82 -6.84 -58.33
CA THR A 428 19.32 -5.57 -57.80
C THR A 428 18.96 -4.63 -58.94
N LEU A 429 17.80 -3.99 -58.84
CA LEU A 429 17.21 -3.10 -59.83
C LEU A 429 16.85 -1.76 -59.18
N THR A 430 16.89 -0.69 -59.96
CA THR A 430 16.46 0.65 -59.58
C THR A 430 15.28 1.10 -60.43
N ARG A 431 14.26 1.69 -59.80
CA ARG A 431 13.07 2.23 -60.46
C ARG A 431 13.45 3.38 -61.43
N GLN A 432 12.91 3.35 -62.64
CA GLN A 432 13.21 4.28 -63.73
C GLN A 432 12.22 5.45 -63.80
N ARG A 433 11.86 6.04 -62.65
CA ARG A 433 10.86 7.10 -62.47
C ARG A 433 9.42 6.76 -62.85
#